data_AF-A0AAW9EEK6-F1
#
_entry.id   AF-A0AAW9EEK6-F1
#
_cell.length_a   1.000
_cell.length_b   1.000
_cell.length_c   1.000
_cell.angle_alpha   90.00
_cell.angle_beta   90.00
_cell.angle_gamma   90.00
#
_symmetry.space_group_name_H-M   'P 1'
#
loop_
_entity.id
_entity.type
_entity.pdbx_description
1 polymer ?
#
loop_
_entity_poly.entity_id
_entity_poly.type
_entity_poly.pdbx_seq_one_letter_code
_entity_poly.pdbx_strand_id
1 'polypeptide(L)' 'RDWWPNQLRVDLLNQHSNRSNPLGEDFDYRKEFSKLDYYGLKKDLKALLTESQPWWPADWGSYAGLFIRMAWHGAGTYR' A
#
# COMPACT_ATOMS: atom_id res chain seq x y z
N ARG A 1 -27.55 -2.36 11.51
CA ARG A 1 -27.50 -3.85 11.59
C ARG A 1 -28.16 -4.37 12.87
N ASP A 2 -28.56 -3.45 13.74
CA ASP A 2 -28.90 -3.70 15.13
C ASP A 2 -30.28 -4.34 15.29
N TRP A 3 -31.19 -4.05 14.35
CA TRP A 3 -32.55 -4.61 14.35
C TRP A 3 -32.67 -5.97 13.65
N TRP A 4 -31.89 -6.21 12.59
CA TRP A 4 -31.88 -7.47 11.85
C TRP A 4 -30.44 -7.93 11.59
N PRO A 5 -29.79 -8.54 12.60
CA PRO A 5 -28.37 -8.89 12.51
C PRO A 5 -28.05 -9.93 11.43
N ASN A 6 -29.04 -10.76 11.07
CA ASN A 6 -28.90 -11.85 10.09
C ASN A 6 -29.47 -11.49 8.69
N GLN A 7 -29.88 -10.23 8.46
CA GLN A 7 -30.33 -9.82 7.13
C GLN A 7 -29.19 -9.96 6.11
N LEU A 8 -29.52 -10.42 4.89
CA LEU A 8 -28.54 -10.54 3.81
C LEU A 8 -27.86 -9.20 3.53
N ARG A 9 -26.53 -9.24 3.48
CA ARG A 9 -25.67 -8.07 3.40
C ARG A 9 -25.21 -7.82 1.97
N VAL A 10 -25.88 -6.92 1.26
CA VAL A 10 -25.69 -6.66 -0.18
C VAL A 10 -24.75 -5.49 -0.50
N ASP A 11 -24.40 -4.66 0.48
CA ASP A 11 -23.43 -3.56 0.34
C ASP A 11 -22.00 -4.04 -0.01
N LEU A 12 -21.68 -5.32 0.14
CA LEU A 12 -20.41 -5.86 -0.38
C LEU A 12 -20.30 -5.72 -1.90
N LEU A 13 -21.43 -5.65 -2.61
CA LEU A 13 -21.46 -5.55 -4.06
C LEU A 13 -21.07 -4.16 -4.59
N ASN A 14 -20.85 -3.16 -3.71
CA ASN A 14 -20.54 -1.79 -4.11
C ASN A 14 -19.23 -1.21 -3.50
N GLN A 15 -18.36 -2.04 -2.92
CA GLN A 15 -17.20 -1.59 -2.14
C GLN A 15 -16.16 -0.77 -2.91
N HIS A 16 -16.12 -0.87 -4.24
CA HIS A 16 -15.10 -0.24 -5.09
C HIS A 16 -15.71 0.50 -6.30
N SER A 17 -16.77 1.26 -6.06
CA SER A 17 -17.36 2.11 -7.11
C SER A 17 -16.41 3.21 -7.58
N ASN A 18 -16.60 3.72 -8.80
CA ASN A 18 -15.89 4.89 -9.33
C ASN A 18 -16.00 6.14 -8.44
N ARG A 19 -17.10 6.29 -7.68
CA ARG A 19 -17.36 7.43 -6.79
C ARG A 19 -16.32 7.59 -5.67
N SER A 20 -15.65 6.50 -5.28
CA SER A 20 -14.59 6.53 -4.27
C SER A 20 -13.18 6.52 -4.88
N ASN A 21 -13.05 6.42 -6.20
CA ASN A 21 -11.75 6.41 -6.88
C ASN A 21 -11.34 7.84 -7.27
N PRO A 22 -10.26 8.41 -6.67
CA PRO A 22 -9.81 9.77 -7.00
C PRO A 22 -9.08 9.87 -8.35
N LEU A 23 -8.72 8.75 -8.98
CA LEU A 23 -7.86 8.72 -10.17
C LEU A 23 -8.64 8.95 -11.47
N GLY A 24 -9.97 8.90 -11.44
CA GLY A 24 -10.82 9.02 -12.62
C GLY A 24 -10.96 7.70 -13.40
N GLU A 25 -11.92 7.69 -14.33
CA GLU A 25 -12.27 6.48 -15.10
C GLU A 25 -11.26 6.11 -16.18
N ASP A 26 -10.56 7.12 -16.72
CA ASP A 26 -9.58 6.93 -17.80
C ASP A 26 -8.17 6.55 -17.30
N PHE A 27 -7.97 6.43 -15.98
CA PHE A 27 -6.65 6.14 -15.42
C PHE A 27 -6.25 4.67 -15.59
N ASP A 28 -5.09 4.45 -16.20
CA ASP A 28 -4.49 3.12 -16.39
C ASP A 28 -3.16 3.01 -15.61
N TYR A 29 -3.21 2.31 -14.47
CA TYR A 29 -2.03 2.09 -13.64
C TYR A 29 -0.92 1.32 -14.36
N ARG A 30 -1.26 0.35 -15.22
CA ARG A 30 -0.26 -0.45 -15.95
C ARG A 30 0.49 0.44 -16.93
N LYS A 31 -0.24 1.31 -17.65
CA LYS A 31 0.37 2.29 -18.57
C LYS A 31 1.28 3.26 -17.83
N GLU A 32 0.85 3.82 -16.70
CA GLU A 32 1.68 4.76 -15.95
C GLU A 32 2.89 4.08 -15.31
N PHE A 33 2.73 2.88 -14.74
CA PHE A 33 3.84 2.12 -14.16
C PHE A 33 4.90 1.76 -15.20
N SER A 34 4.50 1.49 -16.45
CA SER A 34 5.44 1.16 -17.53
C SER A 34 6.40 2.31 -17.90
N LYS A 35 6.04 3.55 -17.57
CA LYS A 35 6.86 4.75 -17.82
C LYS A 35 7.79 5.08 -16.66
N LEU A 36 7.61 4.43 -15.51
CA LEU A 36 8.32 4.74 -14.28
C LEU A 36 9.82 4.46 -14.43
N ASP A 37 10.67 5.38 -13.94
CA ASP A 37 12.09 5.08 -13.75
C ASP A 37 12.27 4.09 -12.59
N TYR A 38 12.23 2.81 -12.94
CA TYR A 38 12.33 1.70 -12.00
C TYR A 38 13.67 1.69 -11.24
N TYR A 39 14.77 2.09 -11.89
CA TYR A 39 16.08 2.10 -11.26
C TYR A 39 16.27 3.31 -10.36
N GLY A 40 15.74 4.47 -10.76
CA GLY A 40 15.62 5.66 -9.92
C GLY A 40 14.87 5.36 -8.63
N LEU A 41 13.66 4.79 -8.73
CA LEU A 41 12.87 4.39 -7.56
C LEU A 41 13.65 3.49 -6.60
N LYS A 42 14.35 2.47 -7.13
CA LYS A 42 15.14 1.56 -6.30
C LYS A 42 16.34 2.23 -5.64
N LYS A 43 16.94 3.23 -6.30
CA LYS A 43 18.03 4.02 -5.72
C LYS A 43 17.53 4.85 -4.55
N ASP A 44 16.40 5.51 -4.71
CA ASP A 44 15.80 6.34 -3.66
C ASP A 44 15.38 5.49 -2.45
N LEU A 45 14.78 4.32 -2.68
CA LEU A 45 14.46 3.37 -1.61
C LEU A 45 15.71 2.90 -0.86
N LYS A 46 16.84 2.69 -1.55
CA LYS A 46 18.11 2.30 -0.91
C LYS A 46 18.69 3.43 -0.06
N ALA A 47 18.59 4.68 -0.51
CA ALA A 47 19.03 5.84 0.29
C ALA A 47 18.19 5.96 1.57
N LEU A 48 16.86 5.88 1.42
CA LEU A 48 15.91 5.96 2.54
C LEU A 48 16.20 4.93 3.63
N LEU A 49 16.68 3.73 3.28
CA LEU A 49 17.01 2.69 4.25
C LEU A 49 18.00 3.16 5.32
N THR A 50 18.84 4.15 5.06
CA THR A 50 19.86 4.66 6.00
C THR A 50 19.63 6.12 6.42
N GLU A 51 18.57 6.76 5.93
CA GLU A 51 18.20 8.14 6.27
C GLU A 51 17.24 8.17 7.46
N SER A 52 17.81 7.94 8.65
CA SER A 52 17.06 7.88 9.91
C SER A 52 16.28 9.18 10.21
N GLN A 53 15.02 9.02 10.59
CA GLN A 53 14.12 10.11 10.94
C GLN A 53 14.00 10.25 12.47
N PRO A 54 13.99 11.48 13.03
CA PRO A 54 14.00 11.68 14.47
C PRO A 54 12.73 11.21 15.18
N TRP A 55 11.59 11.22 14.49
CA TRP A 55 10.29 10.78 15.01
C TRP A 55 10.13 9.25 14.97
N TRP A 56 10.99 8.54 14.23
CA TRP A 56 11.04 7.08 14.22
C TRP A 56 12.45 6.59 13.89
N PRO A 57 13.40 6.65 14.85
CA PRO A 57 14.81 6.38 14.57
C PRO A 57 15.04 4.97 14.01
N ALA A 58 15.96 4.85 13.05
CA ALA A 58 16.33 3.58 12.45
C ALA A 58 17.20 2.74 13.41
N ASP A 59 16.76 1.51 13.70
CA ASP A 59 17.54 0.57 14.48
C ASP A 59 18.86 0.26 13.77
N TRP A 60 19.98 0.37 14.50
CA TRP A 60 21.34 0.20 13.95
C TRP A 60 21.63 1.09 12.72
N GLY A 61 20.93 2.22 12.58
CA GLY A 61 21.07 3.11 11.44
C GLY A 61 20.44 2.57 10.14
N SER A 62 19.61 1.52 10.19
CA SER A 62 18.92 1.00 9.00
C SER A 62 17.47 0.57 9.22
N TYR A 63 16.57 0.99 8.32
CA TYR A 63 15.18 0.53 8.27
C TYR A 63 15.01 -0.84 7.59
N ALA A 64 16.08 -1.51 7.17
CA ALA A 64 15.98 -2.75 6.39
C ALA A 64 15.16 -3.84 7.10
N GLY A 65 15.40 -4.08 8.39
CA GLY A 65 14.63 -5.05 9.18
C GLY A 65 13.15 -4.70 9.26
N LEU A 66 12.84 -3.42 9.49
CA LEU A 66 11.47 -2.90 9.52
C LEU A 66 10.75 -3.12 8.18
N PHE A 67 11.36 -2.75 7.06
CA PHE A 67 10.75 -2.87 5.74
C PHE A 67 10.61 -4.32 5.27
N ILE A 68 11.55 -5.21 5.61
CA ILE A 68 11.39 -6.65 5.37
C ILE A 68 10.16 -7.17 6.11
N ARG A 69 10.03 -6.85 7.39
CA ARG A 69 8.87 -7.25 8.20
C ARG A 69 7.57 -6.67 7.65
N MET A 70 7.56 -5.41 7.25
CA MET A 70 6.39 -4.76 6.65
C MET A 70 5.96 -5.48 5.35
N ALA A 71 6.90 -5.80 4.47
CA ALA A 71 6.61 -6.54 3.24
C ALA A 71 6.07 -7.95 3.53
N TRP A 72 6.69 -8.66 4.49
CA TRP A 72 6.21 -9.96 4.96
C TRP A 72 4.77 -9.90 5.48
N HIS A 73 4.47 -8.96 6.39
CA HIS A 73 3.12 -8.80 6.94
C HIS A 73 2.11 -8.32 5.89
N GLY A 74 2.54 -7.54 4.89
CA GLY A 74 1.70 -7.13 3.76
C GLY A 74 1.22 -8.31 2.92
N ALA A 75 2.10 -9.30 2.68
CA ALA A 75 1.74 -10.52 1.96
C ALA A 75 1.08 -11.59 2.85
N GLY A 76 1.40 -11.61 4.14
CA GLY A 76 1.04 -12.68 5.07
C GLY A 76 -0.45 -12.79 5.44
N THR A 77 -1.34 -11.95 4.88
CA THR A 77 -2.79 -12.03 5.09
C THR A 77 -3.50 -12.93 4.07
N TYR A 78 -2.79 -13.39 3.04
CA TYR A 78 -3.30 -14.36 2.07
C TYR A 78 -3.67 -15.68 2.77
N ARG A 79 -4.86 -16.20 2.46
CA ARG A 79 -5.41 -17.43 3.03
C ARG A 79 -6.05 -18.27 1.94
#